data_AF-A0A920KAE2-F1
#
_entry.id   AF-A0A920KAE2-F1
#
_cell.length_a   1.000
_cell.length_b   1.000
_cell.length_c   1.000
_cell.angle_alpha   90.00
_cell.angle_beta   90.00
_cell.angle_gamma   90.00
#
_symmetry.space_group_name_H-M   'P 1'
#
loop_
_entity.id
_entity.type
_entity.pdbx_description
1 polymer ?
#
loop_
_entity_poly.entity_id
_entity_poly.type
_entity_poly.pdbx_seq_one_letter_code
_entity_poly.pdbx_strand_id
1 'polypeptide(L)'
;MGGTSFDVSLIVNGESSLAAQSSIGFGMVVRTPMVEIVTIGAGGGSIARVDEGGLLQVGPESAGSNPGPACYGLGNTAPTVTDANVLLGRINSENPIGGKLNKLDIEAAKRAIKTEVADPLGIDVFEAADAILRVANGKMANAIRLVSVEKGYEPELSLLCHLVVAVPYMQELL
;
A
#
# COMPACT_ATOMS: atom_id res chain seq x y z
N MET A 1 3.81 -5.95 -3.17
CA MET A 1 3.20 -4.60 -3.21
C MET A 1 3.72 -3.89 -4.45
N GLY A 2 2.82 -3.38 -5.29
CA GLY A 2 3.16 -2.52 -6.42
C GLY A 2 3.00 -1.04 -6.08
N GLY A 3 3.22 -0.18 -7.08
CA GLY A 3 3.00 1.26 -6.97
C GLY A 3 1.52 1.67 -6.87
N THR A 4 0.57 0.79 -7.16
CA THR A 4 -0.87 1.13 -7.16
C THR A 4 -1.69 0.15 -6.33
N SER A 5 -1.32 -1.12 -6.37
CA SER A 5 -2.04 -2.21 -5.72
C SER A 5 -1.16 -2.99 -4.75
N PHE A 6 -1.83 -3.62 -3.79
CA PHE A 6 -1.29 -4.70 -2.98
C PHE A 6 -2.09 -5.96 -3.26
N ASP A 7 -1.43 -6.97 -3.82
CA ASP A 7 -2.04 -8.23 -4.23
C ASP A 7 -1.68 -9.34 -3.23
N VAL A 8 -2.70 -10.04 -2.74
CA VAL A 8 -2.56 -11.14 -1.77
C VAL A 8 -3.12 -12.41 -2.39
N SER A 9 -2.37 -13.51 -2.26
CA SER A 9 -2.81 -14.86 -2.57
C SER A 9 -2.41 -15.78 -1.42
N LEU A 10 -3.26 -16.75 -1.11
CA LEU A 10 -2.99 -17.77 -0.10
C LEU A 10 -2.55 -19.07 -0.79
N ILE A 11 -1.38 -19.59 -0.40
CA ILE A 11 -0.89 -20.91 -0.77
C ILE A 11 -0.86 -21.76 0.49
N VAL A 12 -1.50 -22.93 0.46
CA VAL A 12 -1.54 -23.87 1.58
C VAL A 12 -1.06 -25.23 1.08
N ASN A 13 -0.09 -25.84 1.79
CA ASN A 13 0.48 -27.15 1.44
C ASN A 13 1.07 -27.24 0.01
N GLY A 14 1.59 -26.12 -0.52
CA GLY A 14 2.14 -26.06 -1.87
C GLY A 14 1.09 -25.94 -2.98
N GLU A 15 -0.20 -25.89 -2.64
CA GLU A 15 -1.29 -25.66 -3.57
C GLU A 15 -1.82 -24.23 -3.42
N SER A 16 -1.92 -23.49 -4.53
CA SER A 16 -2.60 -22.20 -4.54
C SER A 16 -4.09 -22.40 -4.36
N SER A 17 -4.74 -21.59 -3.51
CA SER A 17 -6.21 -21.53 -3.46
C SER A 17 -6.73 -21.19 -4.86
N LEU A 18 -7.39 -22.17 -5.51
CA LEU A 18 -8.08 -21.98 -6.78
C LEU A 18 -9.48 -21.44 -6.46
N ALA A 19 -9.77 -20.21 -6.88
CA ALA A 19 -11.15 -19.74 -6.90
C ALA A 19 -11.85 -20.41 -8.07
N ALA A 20 -12.98 -21.09 -7.82
CA ALA A 20 -13.83 -21.64 -8.88
C ALA A 20 -14.41 -20.55 -9.80
N GLN A 21 -14.45 -19.30 -9.29
CA GLN A 21 -14.90 -18.10 -9.99
C GLN A 21 -14.12 -16.90 -9.45
N SER A 22 -13.61 -16.05 -10.32
CA SER A 22 -13.17 -14.70 -9.92
C SER A 22 -13.96 -13.64 -10.68
N SER A 23 -14.19 -12.51 -10.02
CA SER A 23 -14.68 -11.30 -10.65
C SER A 23 -13.46 -10.49 -11.09
N ILE A 24 -13.25 -10.40 -12.40
CA ILE A 24 -12.34 -9.41 -12.99
C ILE A 24 -13.23 -8.22 -13.39
N GLY A 25 -12.69 -6.99 -13.27
CA GLY A 25 -13.39 -5.71 -13.33
C GLY A 25 -14.66 -5.63 -14.21
N PHE A 26 -15.63 -4.82 -13.77
CA PHE A 26 -16.98 -4.66 -14.37
C PHE A 26 -17.91 -5.88 -14.26
N GLY A 27 -17.73 -6.73 -13.22
CA GLY A 27 -18.69 -7.79 -12.90
C GLY A 27 -18.69 -8.98 -13.87
N MET A 28 -17.64 -9.13 -14.68
CA MET A 28 -17.49 -10.31 -15.55
C MET A 28 -16.98 -11.50 -14.72
N VAL A 29 -17.80 -12.53 -14.63
CA VAL A 29 -17.46 -13.80 -13.97
C VAL A 29 -16.70 -14.67 -14.96
N VAL A 30 -15.40 -14.86 -14.74
CA VAL A 30 -14.59 -15.78 -15.52
C VAL A 30 -14.64 -17.15 -14.84
N ARG A 31 -15.19 -18.16 -15.53
CA ARG A 31 -15.32 -19.56 -15.05
C ARG A 31 -14.09 -20.41 -15.41
N THR A 32 -12.91 -19.83 -15.29
CA THR A 32 -11.64 -20.52 -15.49
C THR A 32 -11.00 -20.68 -14.12
N PRO A 33 -10.53 -21.87 -13.73
CA PRO A 33 -9.79 -22.03 -12.48
C PRO A 33 -8.57 -21.11 -12.52
N MET A 34 -8.53 -20.16 -11.60
CA MET A 34 -7.46 -19.18 -11.49
C MET A 34 -7.02 -19.04 -10.05
N VAL A 35 -5.76 -18.67 -9.88
CA VAL A 35 -5.21 -18.31 -8.57
C VAL A 35 -6.05 -17.16 -8.04
N GLU A 36 -6.58 -17.34 -6.85
CA GLU A 36 -7.38 -16.33 -6.17
C GLU A 36 -6.46 -15.21 -5.68
N ILE A 37 -6.61 -14.03 -6.28
CA ILE A 37 -5.86 -12.83 -5.92
C ILE A 37 -6.83 -11.82 -5.37
N VAL A 38 -6.61 -11.37 -4.14
CA VAL A 38 -7.30 -10.22 -3.55
C VAL A 38 -6.43 -9.00 -3.72
N THR A 39 -6.92 -8.03 -4.48
CA THR A 39 -6.23 -6.76 -4.74
C THR A 39 -6.79 -5.65 -3.85
N ILE A 40 -5.91 -4.98 -3.10
CA ILE A 40 -6.24 -3.81 -2.28
C ILE A 40 -5.59 -2.55 -2.87
N GLY A 41 -6.31 -1.44 -2.84
CA GLY A 41 -5.76 -0.10 -3.10
C GLY A 41 -4.92 0.44 -1.94
N ALA A 42 -3.83 -0.25 -1.59
CA ALA A 42 -2.84 0.15 -0.59
C ALA A 42 -1.41 -0.08 -1.12
N GLY A 43 -1.15 0.38 -2.34
CA GLY A 43 0.17 0.36 -2.97
C GLY A 43 1.01 1.60 -2.63
N GLY A 44 2.22 1.68 -3.18
CA GLY A 44 3.13 2.79 -2.87
C GLY A 44 2.60 4.17 -3.29
N GLY A 45 1.79 4.24 -4.34
CA GLY A 45 1.17 5.45 -4.84
C GLY A 45 -0.21 5.72 -4.25
N SER A 46 -0.71 4.89 -3.33
CA SER A 46 -1.99 5.14 -2.68
C SER A 46 -1.99 6.49 -1.99
N ILE A 47 -2.98 7.33 -2.34
CA ILE A 47 -3.06 8.73 -1.91
C ILE A 47 -3.59 8.79 -0.48
N ALA A 48 -2.92 9.57 0.37
CA ALA A 48 -3.39 9.92 1.70
C ALA A 48 -4.20 11.21 1.65
N ARG A 49 -5.34 11.24 2.34
CA ARG A 49 -6.20 12.41 2.48
C ARG A 49 -6.86 12.43 3.85
N VAL A 50 -7.19 13.62 4.32
CA VAL A 50 -8.05 13.81 5.49
C VAL A 50 -9.45 14.15 4.97
N ASP A 51 -10.46 13.39 5.40
CA ASP A 51 -11.84 13.69 5.01
C ASP A 51 -12.43 14.87 5.80
N GLU A 52 -13.64 15.31 5.44
CA GLU A 52 -14.34 16.41 6.12
C GLU A 52 -14.60 16.14 7.61
N GLY A 53 -14.53 14.87 8.04
CA GLY A 53 -14.67 14.45 9.43
C GLY A 53 -13.36 14.46 10.21
N GLY A 54 -12.23 14.82 9.60
CA GLY A 54 -10.91 14.81 10.23
C GLY A 54 -10.29 13.41 10.30
N LEU A 55 -10.78 12.44 9.54
CA LEU A 55 -10.24 11.08 9.52
C LEU A 55 -9.22 10.91 8.39
N LEU A 56 -8.04 10.38 8.74
CA LEU A 56 -7.01 10.02 7.77
C LEU A 56 -7.41 8.75 7.00
N GLN A 57 -7.47 8.86 5.68
CA GLN A 57 -7.71 7.76 4.75
C GLN A 57 -6.54 7.61 3.78
N VAL A 58 -6.20 6.36 3.44
CA VAL A 58 -5.18 6.03 2.42
C VAL A 58 -5.79 5.15 1.34
N GLY A 59 -5.74 5.58 0.07
CA GLY A 59 -6.44 4.94 -1.03
C GLY A 59 -7.98 5.11 -0.96
N PRO A 60 -8.75 4.52 -1.89
CA PRO A 60 -8.32 3.57 -2.93
C PRO A 60 -7.64 4.23 -4.12
N GLU A 61 -7.74 5.56 -4.25
CA GLU A 61 -7.08 6.32 -5.31
C GLU A 61 -5.56 6.19 -5.24
N SER A 62 -4.93 6.17 -6.41
CA SER A 62 -3.47 6.06 -6.56
C SER A 62 -2.96 7.16 -7.48
N ALA A 63 -1.80 7.72 -7.13
CA ALA A 63 -1.04 8.63 -7.97
C ALA A 63 -0.45 7.94 -9.22
N GLY A 64 -0.52 6.60 -9.28
CA GLY A 64 0.04 5.80 -10.37
C GLY A 64 1.55 5.98 -10.48
N SER A 65 2.06 5.90 -11.71
CA SER A 65 3.49 6.07 -12.02
C SER A 65 3.82 7.39 -12.72
N ASN A 66 2.81 8.09 -13.26
CA ASN A 66 2.94 9.39 -13.91
C ASN A 66 1.65 10.20 -13.66
N PRO A 67 1.68 11.32 -12.91
CA PRO A 67 2.88 11.95 -12.33
C PRO A 67 3.52 11.18 -11.17
N GLY A 68 2.82 10.21 -10.57
CA GLY A 68 3.34 9.39 -9.47
C GLY A 68 3.42 10.15 -8.13
N PRO A 69 4.07 9.56 -7.10
CA PRO A 69 4.29 10.20 -5.80
C PRO A 69 4.88 11.61 -5.90
N ALA A 70 4.58 12.47 -4.92
CA ALA A 70 5.10 13.84 -4.90
C ALA A 70 6.65 13.86 -4.88
N CYS A 71 7.26 12.89 -4.21
CA CYS A 71 8.70 12.69 -4.13
C CYS A 71 9.36 12.39 -5.49
N TYR A 72 8.59 12.08 -6.54
CA TYR A 72 9.14 11.93 -7.89
C TYR A 72 9.46 13.30 -8.53
N GLY A 73 8.92 14.40 -8.00
CA GLY A 73 9.17 15.75 -8.52
C GLY A 73 8.53 16.03 -9.88
N LEU A 74 7.56 15.22 -10.30
CA LEU A 74 6.88 15.32 -11.60
C LEU A 74 5.60 16.19 -11.57
N GLY A 75 5.45 17.01 -10.51
CA GLY A 75 4.35 17.98 -10.39
C GLY A 75 3.11 17.49 -9.63
N ASN A 76 3.11 16.27 -9.07
CA ASN A 76 2.05 15.84 -8.16
C ASN A 76 2.22 16.47 -6.77
N THR A 77 1.12 16.85 -6.14
CA THR A 77 1.07 17.45 -4.80
C THR A 77 0.32 16.59 -3.78
N ALA A 78 -0.38 15.54 -4.23
CA ALA A 78 -1.09 14.63 -3.34
C ALA A 78 -0.10 13.68 -2.64
N PRO A 79 -0.11 13.59 -1.29
CA PRO A 79 0.81 12.71 -0.57
C PRO A 79 0.45 11.26 -0.76
N THR A 80 1.46 10.39 -0.83
CA THR A 80 1.30 8.94 -1.01
C THR A 80 2.04 8.14 0.06
N VAL A 81 1.80 6.82 0.08
CA VAL A 81 2.56 5.88 0.93
C VAL A 81 4.07 5.93 0.65
N THR A 82 4.47 6.14 -0.60
CA THR A 82 5.87 6.32 -0.99
C THR A 82 6.45 7.59 -0.39
N ASP A 83 5.70 8.69 -0.42
CA ASP A 83 6.13 9.97 0.17
C ASP A 83 6.41 9.83 1.66
N ALA A 84 5.54 9.13 2.39
CA ALA A 84 5.72 8.86 3.82
C ALA A 84 6.96 7.99 4.08
N ASN A 85 7.20 6.95 3.28
CA ASN A 85 8.39 6.11 3.40
C ASN A 85 9.68 6.87 3.09
N VAL A 86 9.68 7.76 2.10
CA VAL A 86 10.82 8.61 1.76
C VAL A 86 11.10 9.62 2.88
N LEU A 87 10.07 10.29 3.39
CA LEU A 87 10.23 11.27 4.47
C LEU A 87 10.76 10.65 5.76
N LEU A 88 10.32 9.43 6.09
CA LEU A 88 10.81 8.67 7.24
C LEU A 88 12.16 7.99 7.00
N GLY A 89 12.78 8.18 5.83
CA GLY A 89 14.08 7.60 5.50
C GLY A 89 14.08 6.08 5.28
N ARG A 90 12.91 5.46 5.10
CA ARG A 90 12.77 4.03 4.80
C ARG A 90 13.14 3.69 3.35
N ILE A 91 13.10 4.69 2.47
CA ILE A 91 13.56 4.60 1.08
C ILE A 91 14.76 5.52 0.91
N ASN A 92 15.85 4.99 0.34
CA ASN A 92 17.03 5.79 0.02
C ASN A 92 16.71 6.79 -1.09
N SER A 93 16.72 8.08 -0.74
CA SER A 93 16.43 9.18 -1.66
C SER A 93 17.50 9.39 -2.73
N GLU A 94 18.76 9.03 -2.46
CA GLU A 94 19.89 9.26 -3.36
C GLU A 94 20.07 8.13 -4.40
N ASN A 95 19.44 6.98 -4.19
CA ASN A 95 19.50 5.86 -5.13
C ASN A 95 18.18 5.06 -5.12
N PRO A 96 17.10 5.62 -5.69
CA PRO A 96 15.82 4.94 -5.71
C PRO A 96 15.86 3.69 -6.61
N ILE A 97 15.17 2.64 -6.16
CA ILE A 97 15.13 1.35 -6.83
C ILE A 97 14.41 1.49 -8.18
N GLY A 98 15.01 0.98 -9.26
CA GLY A 98 14.39 0.93 -10.59
C GLY A 98 15.00 1.84 -11.65
N GLY A 99 16.05 2.61 -11.33
CA GLY A 99 16.95 3.27 -12.31
C GLY A 99 16.34 4.35 -13.20
N LYS A 100 15.05 4.68 -13.02
CA LYS A 100 14.33 5.71 -13.79
C LYS A 100 14.43 7.11 -13.19
N LEU A 101 14.71 7.21 -11.90
CA LEU A 101 14.91 8.46 -11.18
C LEU A 101 16.29 8.44 -10.54
N ASN A 102 17.05 9.52 -10.68
CA ASN A 102 18.38 9.62 -10.08
C ASN A 102 18.31 10.02 -8.60
N LYS A 103 17.23 10.70 -8.19
CA LYS A 103 17.02 11.19 -6.82
C LYS A 103 15.52 11.40 -6.55
N LEU A 104 15.12 11.25 -5.29
CA LEU A 104 13.78 11.58 -4.80
C LEU A 104 13.80 12.95 -4.09
N ASP A 105 12.76 13.75 -4.31
CA ASP A 105 12.56 15.04 -3.67
C ASP A 105 11.85 14.85 -2.32
N ILE A 106 12.65 14.74 -1.25
CA ILE A 106 12.15 14.63 0.13
C ILE A 106 11.34 15.88 0.51
N GLU A 107 11.73 17.06 0.03
CA GLU A 107 11.04 18.30 0.38
C GLU A 107 9.68 18.39 -0.32
N ALA A 108 9.53 17.85 -1.53
CA ALA A 108 8.23 17.69 -2.16
C ALA A 108 7.32 16.75 -1.36
N ALA A 109 7.83 15.59 -0.92
CA ALA A 109 7.10 14.68 -0.04
C ALA A 109 6.66 15.36 1.25
N LYS A 110 7.58 16.07 1.91
CA LYS A 110 7.33 16.81 3.14
C LYS A 110 6.26 17.88 2.96
N ARG A 111 6.32 18.66 1.88
CA ARG A 111 5.31 19.69 1.57
C ARG A 111 3.93 19.09 1.32
N ALA A 112 3.86 17.99 0.58
CA ALA A 112 2.60 17.28 0.30
C ALA A 112 1.96 16.76 1.60
N ILE A 113 2.73 16.04 2.42
CA ILE A 113 2.24 15.48 3.69
C ILE A 113 1.86 16.60 4.66
N LYS A 114 2.64 17.67 4.72
CA LYS A 114 2.35 18.81 5.61
C LYS A 114 1.00 19.45 5.25
N THR A 115 0.81 19.80 3.98
CA THR A 115 -0.35 20.57 3.52
C THR A 115 -1.65 19.76 3.60
N GLU A 116 -1.61 18.50 3.18
CA GLU A 116 -2.83 17.69 2.98
C GLU A 116 -3.16 16.78 4.17
N VAL A 117 -2.23 16.57 5.11
CA VAL A 117 -2.44 15.66 6.24
C VAL A 117 -2.05 16.29 7.58
N ALA A 118 -0.82 16.79 7.73
CA ALA A 118 -0.34 17.28 9.02
C ALA A 118 -1.10 18.54 9.47
N ASP A 119 -1.24 19.53 8.58
CA ASP A 119 -1.93 20.79 8.87
C ASP A 119 -3.44 20.59 9.15
N PRO A 120 -4.19 19.78 8.38
CA PRO A 120 -5.59 19.47 8.70
C PRO A 120 -5.79 18.72 10.02
N LEU A 121 -4.84 17.85 10.41
CA LEU A 121 -4.92 17.09 11.66
C LEU A 121 -4.32 17.83 12.86
N GLY A 122 -3.56 18.91 12.64
CA GLY A 122 -2.88 19.66 13.69
C GLY A 122 -1.72 18.89 14.35
N ILE A 123 -1.02 18.05 13.60
CA ILE A 123 0.08 17.19 14.09
C ILE A 123 1.41 17.51 13.39
N ASP A 124 2.52 16.97 13.89
CA ASP A 124 3.81 17.13 13.22
C ASP A 124 3.87 16.37 11.88
N VAL A 125 4.68 16.85 10.94
CA VAL A 125 4.79 16.26 9.60
C VAL A 125 5.35 14.82 9.62
N PHE A 126 6.24 14.49 10.57
CA PHE A 126 6.75 13.13 10.72
C PHE A 126 5.73 12.23 11.41
N GLU A 127 4.95 12.76 12.35
CA GLU A 127 3.81 12.04 12.95
C GLU A 127 2.74 11.73 11.90
N ALA A 128 2.43 12.69 11.02
CA ALA A 128 1.53 12.48 9.89
C ALA A 128 2.06 11.40 8.93
N ALA A 129 3.36 11.39 8.63
CA ALA A 129 3.97 10.36 7.81
C ALA A 129 3.85 8.97 8.44
N ASP A 130 4.11 8.84 9.75
CA ASP A 130 3.94 7.57 10.47
C ASP A 130 2.46 7.13 10.47
N ALA A 131 1.53 8.06 10.68
CA ALA A 131 0.09 7.79 10.64
C ALA A 131 -0.36 7.26 9.27
N ILE A 132 0.14 7.82 8.16
CA ILE A 132 -0.13 7.32 6.80
C ILE A 132 0.29 5.85 6.68
N LEU A 133 1.49 5.51 7.15
CA LEU A 133 1.99 4.13 7.09
C LEU A 133 1.19 3.19 7.98
N ARG A 134 0.77 3.62 9.18
CA ARG A 134 -0.09 2.83 10.07
C ARG A 134 -1.44 2.52 9.42
N VAL A 135 -2.09 3.51 8.80
CA VAL A 135 -3.37 3.30 8.11
C VAL A 135 -3.19 2.37 6.91
N ALA A 136 -2.14 2.56 6.11
CA ALA A 136 -1.84 1.67 4.99
C ALA A 136 -1.59 0.22 5.44
N ASN A 137 -0.76 0.04 6.48
CA ASN A 137 -0.45 -1.28 7.05
C ASN A 137 -1.67 -1.94 7.67
N GLY A 138 -2.52 -1.18 8.38
CA GLY A 138 -3.78 -1.68 8.93
C GLY A 138 -4.72 -2.19 7.83
N LYS A 139 -4.82 -1.47 6.70
CA LYS A 139 -5.60 -1.93 5.54
C LYS A 139 -5.05 -3.21 4.94
N MET A 140 -3.73 -3.31 4.76
CA MET A 140 -3.07 -4.51 4.24
C MET A 140 -3.25 -5.71 5.19
N ALA A 141 -3.02 -5.51 6.49
CA ALA A 141 -3.20 -6.54 7.52
C ALA A 141 -4.66 -7.04 7.59
N ASN A 142 -5.63 -6.13 7.53
CA ASN A 142 -7.04 -6.50 7.56
C ASN A 142 -7.44 -7.35 6.35
N ALA A 143 -6.91 -7.05 5.17
CA ALA A 143 -7.20 -7.87 3.99
C ALA A 143 -6.49 -9.22 4.04
N ILE A 144 -5.25 -9.30 4.54
CA ILE A 144 -4.59 -10.59 4.78
C ILE A 144 -5.46 -11.43 5.71
N ARG A 145 -5.94 -10.84 6.81
CA ARG A 145 -6.85 -11.50 7.75
C ARG A 145 -8.15 -11.95 7.08
N LEU A 146 -8.75 -11.11 6.24
CA LEU A 146 -9.97 -11.46 5.52
C LEU A 146 -9.75 -12.70 4.62
N VAL A 147 -8.67 -12.70 3.83
CA VAL A 147 -8.30 -13.83 2.97
C VAL A 147 -8.04 -15.11 3.79
N SER A 148 -7.39 -15.00 4.95
CA SER A 148 -7.12 -16.14 5.82
C SER A 148 -8.39 -16.69 6.49
N VAL A 149 -9.22 -15.81 7.06
CA VAL A 149 -10.42 -16.18 7.82
C VAL A 149 -11.53 -16.72 6.91
N GLU A 150 -11.74 -16.14 5.72
CA GLU A 150 -12.70 -16.66 4.74
C GLU A 150 -12.39 -18.11 4.33
N LYS A 151 -11.13 -18.54 4.49
CA LYS A 151 -10.67 -19.90 4.18
C LYS A 151 -10.59 -20.81 5.41
N GLY A 152 -11.01 -20.33 6.59
CA GLY A 152 -11.03 -21.10 7.84
C GLY A 152 -9.67 -21.25 8.52
N TYR A 153 -8.67 -20.43 8.17
CA TYR A 153 -7.36 -20.42 8.82
C TYR A 153 -7.28 -19.32 9.88
N GLU A 154 -6.80 -19.67 11.08
CA GLU A 154 -6.46 -18.67 12.10
C GLU A 154 -5.14 -17.97 11.74
N PRO A 155 -5.09 -16.62 11.75
CA PRO A 155 -3.88 -15.87 11.37
C PRO A 155 -2.64 -16.20 12.19
N GLU A 156 -2.82 -16.73 13.41
CA GLU A 156 -1.77 -16.96 14.39
C GLU A 156 -1.02 -18.29 14.21
N LEU A 157 -1.47 -19.19 13.32
CA LEU A 157 -1.04 -20.61 13.33
C LEU A 157 -0.54 -21.24 12.02
N SER A 158 -0.48 -20.51 10.89
CA SER A 158 0.10 -21.05 9.65
C SER A 158 1.38 -20.34 9.23
N LEU A 159 2.41 -20.54 10.06
CA LEU A 159 3.80 -20.15 9.82
C LEU A 159 4.45 -21.03 8.72
N LEU A 160 3.78 -21.15 7.57
CA LEU A 160 4.35 -21.63 6.30
C LEU A 160 3.50 -21.18 5.10
N CYS A 161 2.75 -20.09 5.21
CA CYS A 161 2.16 -19.45 4.04
C CYS A 161 3.22 -18.57 3.38
N HIS A 162 3.70 -18.97 2.21
CA HIS A 162 4.39 -18.06 1.30
C HIS A 162 3.38 -17.02 0.81
N LEU A 163 3.07 -16.05 1.67
CA LEU A 163 2.49 -14.80 1.25
C LEU A 163 3.53 -14.16 0.32
N VAL A 164 3.25 -14.11 -0.99
CA VAL A 164 4.11 -13.41 -1.95
C VAL A 164 3.92 -11.90 -1.72
N VAL A 165 4.41 -11.42 -0.59
CA VAL A 165 4.50 -10.00 -0.28
C VAL A 165 5.85 -9.52 -0.78
N ALA A 166 5.85 -8.90 -1.96
CA ALA A 166 6.97 -8.07 -2.37
C ALA A 166 6.99 -6.79 -1.51
N VAL A 167 7.44 -6.88 -0.24
CA VAL A 167 7.91 -5.78 0.62
C VAL A 167 8.87 -6.37 1.68
N PRO A 168 10.19 -6.15 1.59
CA PRO A 168 11.14 -6.54 2.64
C PRO A 168 10.93 -5.83 3.99
N TYR A 169 10.22 -4.70 4.01
CA TYR A 169 10.08 -3.81 5.17
C TYR A 169 8.87 -4.10 6.09
N MET A 170 8.08 -5.14 5.84
CA MET A 170 6.93 -5.50 6.69
C MET A 170 7.26 -6.48 7.82
N GLN A 171 8.51 -6.96 7.93
CA GLN A 171 8.90 -7.97 8.92
C GLN A 171 9.20 -7.43 10.33
N GLU A 172 9.21 -6.10 10.56
CA GLU A 172 9.53 -5.52 11.89
C GLU A 172 8.30 -5.15 12.74
N LEU A 173 7.07 -5.48 12.33
CA LEU A 173 5.83 -5.09 13.02
C LEU A 173 4.90 -6.26 13.38
N LEU A 174 5.40 -7.49 13.34
CA LEU A 174 4.79 -8.70 13.92
C LEU A 174 5.79 -9.35 14.87
#